data_AF-A0A0F9ITB3-F1
#
_entry.id   AF-A0A0F9ITB3-F1
#
_cell.length_a   1.000
_cell.length_b   1.000
_cell.length_c   1.000
_cell.angle_alpha   90.00
_cell.angle_beta   90.00
_cell.angle_gamma   90.00
#
_symmetry.space_group_name_H-M   'P 1'
#
loop_
_entity.id
_entity.type
_entity.pdbx_description
1 polymer ?
#
loop_
_entity_poly.entity_id
_entity_poly.type
_entity_poly.pdbx_seq_one_letter_code
_entity_poly.pdbx_strand_id
1 'polypeptide(L)' 'MYVLVVGNPFDGLGLLGPFEDPDEACEWALTELKYDTWWVMEVTLPGFVD' A
#
# COMPACT_ATOMS: atom_id res chain seq x y z
N MET A 1 -4.82 -0.52 9.47
CA MET A 1 -5.26 -0.22 8.08
C MET A 1 -4.02 -0.24 7.23
N TYR A 2 -4.08 -0.83 6.04
CA TYR A 2 -2.90 -1.01 5.20
C TYR A 2 -3.09 -0.32 3.86
N VAL A 3 -1.99 0.14 3.30
CA VAL A 3 -1.94 0.65 1.92
C VAL A 3 -0.81 -0.03 1.19
N LEU A 4 -0.99 -0.19 -0.11
CA LEU A 4 0.06 -0.64 -1.00
C LEU A 4 0.75 0.59 -1.58
N VAL A 5 2.06 0.68 -1.38
CA VAL A 5 2.91 1.70 -2.00
C VAL A 5 3.52 1.12 -3.25
N VAL A 6 3.39 1.81 -4.37
CA VAL A 6 3.80 1.30 -5.70
C VAL A 6 4.65 2.34 -6.43
N GLY A 7 5.67 1.88 -7.15
CA GLY A 7 6.54 2.75 -7.94
C GLY A 7 7.93 3.00 -7.33
N ASN A 8 8.59 4.05 -7.79
CA ASN A 8 9.97 4.39 -7.44
C ASN A 8 10.02 5.73 -6.70
N PRO A 9 10.69 5.85 -5.54
CA PRO A 9 10.86 7.11 -4.82
C PRO A 9 11.38 8.29 -5.65
N PHE A 10 12.14 8.04 -6.72
CA PHE A 10 12.68 9.09 -7.59
C PHE A 10 11.71 9.56 -8.68
N ASP A 11 10.78 8.71 -9.10
CA ASP A 11 9.81 9.01 -10.17
C ASP A 11 8.42 9.37 -9.62
N GLY A 12 8.16 8.99 -8.36
CA GLY A 12 6.90 9.18 -7.67
C GLY A 12 6.36 7.87 -7.12
N LEU A 13 5.67 7.97 -5.98
CA LEU A 13 5.00 6.86 -5.32
C LEU A 13 3.49 6.99 -5.48
N GLY A 14 2.84 5.89 -5.84
CA GLY A 14 1.39 5.73 -5.78
C GLY A 14 0.98 5.01 -4.50
N LEU A 15 -0.22 5.33 -4.01
CA LEU A 15 -0.85 4.65 -2.88
C LEU A 15 -2.15 3.99 -3.36
N LEU A 16 -2.33 2.71 -3.05
CA LEU A 16 -3.54 1.93 -3.34
C LEU A 16 -4.10 1.35 -2.04
N GLY A 17 -5.42 1.26 -1.96
CA GLY A 17 -6.16 0.84 -0.77
C GLY A 17 -7.24 1.86 -0.37
N PRO A 18 -7.67 1.87 0.91
CA PRO A 18 -7.14 1.10 2.04
C PRO A 18 -7.52 -0.39 2.00
N PHE A 19 -6.69 -1.22 2.61
CA PHE A 19 -6.93 -2.64 2.87
C PHE A 19 -7.10 -2.88 4.38
N GLU A 20 -7.88 -3.90 4.73
CA GLU A 20 -8.11 -4.27 6.13
C GLU A 20 -6.95 -5.10 6.68
N ASP A 21 -6.37 -5.94 5.82
CA ASP A 21 -5.35 -6.92 6.15
C ASP A 21 -4.11 -6.80 5.23
N PRO A 22 -2.88 -6.99 5.73
CA PRO A 22 -1.68 -6.87 4.91
C PRO A 22 -1.53 -8.02 3.91
N ASP A 23 -2.06 -9.21 4.20
CA ASP A 23 -2.01 -10.35 3.28
C ASP A 23 -2.97 -10.12 2.12
N GLU A 24 -4.16 -9.56 2.37
CA GLU A 24 -5.09 -9.12 1.33
C GLU A 24 -4.43 -8.13 0.35
N ALA A 25 -3.72 -7.12 0.88
CA ALA A 25 -3.01 -6.15 0.07
C ALA A 25 -1.90 -6.80 -0.78
N CYS A 26 -1.21 -7.79 -0.22
CA CYS A 26 -0.15 -8.54 -0.88
C CYS A 26 -0.69 -9.43 -2.00
N GLU A 27 -1.77 -10.18 -1.74
CA GLU A 27 -2.43 -11.02 -2.73
C GLU A 27 -2.94 -10.19 -3.91
N TRP A 28 -3.59 -9.06 -3.63
CA TRP A 28 -4.06 -8.14 -4.66
C TRP A 28 -2.89 -7.60 -5.50
N ALA A 29 -1.76 -7.27 -4.86
CA ALA A 29 -0.58 -6.81 -5.57
C ALA A 29 0.00 -7.87 -6.51
N LEU A 30 0.07 -9.12 -6.06
CA LEU A 30 0.60 -10.22 -6.87
C LEU A 30 -0.28 -10.52 -8.10
N THR A 31 -1.58 -10.27 -8.04
CA THR A 31 -2.51 -10.54 -9.15
C THR A 31 -2.68 -9.36 -10.09
N GLU A 32 -2.79 -8.14 -9.57
CA GLU A 32 -3.21 -6.96 -10.35
C GLU A 32 -2.05 -6.03 -10.72
N LEU A 33 -0.95 -6.01 -9.97
CA LEU A 33 0.14 -5.09 -10.27
C LEU A 33 1.07 -5.58 -11.38
N LYS A 34 1.40 -4.64 -12.25
CA LYS A 34 2.43 -4.76 -13.28
C LYS A 34 3.73 -4.06 -12.91
N TYR A 35 3.81 -3.45 -11.73
CA TYR A 35 5.01 -2.77 -11.26
C TYR A 35 5.89 -3.75 -10.50
N ASP A 36 7.20 -3.74 -10.78
CA ASP A 36 8.16 -4.62 -10.12
C ASP A 36 8.52 -4.16 -8.70
N THR A 37 8.16 -2.94 -8.31
CA THR A 37 8.52 -2.36 -7.02
C THR A 37 7.27 -1.87 -6.29
N TRP A 38 6.94 -2.57 -5.22
CA TRP A 38 5.85 -2.24 -4.30
C TRP A 38 6.14 -2.80 -2.90
N TRP A 39 5.48 -2.24 -1.89
CA TRP A 39 5.48 -2.76 -0.53
C TRP A 39 4.18 -2.40 0.20
N VAL A 40 3.80 -3.22 1.17
CA VAL A 40 2.65 -2.95 2.04
C VAL A 40 3.12 -2.10 3.24
N MET A 41 2.32 -1.11 3.60
CA MET A 41 2.58 -0.22 4.73
C MET A 41 1.35 -0.11 5.62
N GLU A 42 1.54 -0.27 6.94
CA GLU A 42 0.51 0.07 7.91
C GLU A 42 0.37 1.59 8.01
N VAL A 43 -0.86 2.08 7.94
CA VAL A 43 -1.19 3.49 8.12
C VAL A 43 -2.17 3.68 9.25
N THR A 44 -1.93 4.74 10.02
CA THR A 44 -2.86 5.26 11.00
C THR A 44 -3.59 6.44 10.38
N LEU A 45 -4.93 6.47 10.50
CA LEU A 45 -5.70 7.62 10.05
C LEU A 45 -5.29 8.86 10.88
N PRO A 46 -4.99 10.00 10.24
CA PRO A 46 -4.74 11.24 10.97
C PRO A 46 -6.05 11.67 11.63
N GLY A 47 -6.14 11.52 12.96
CA GLY A 47 -7.35 11.89 13.70
C GLY A 47 -7.56 11.29 15.10
N PHE A 48 -6.76 10.31 15.54
CA PHE A 48 -6.76 9.88 16.95
C PHE A 48 -5.44 10.27 17.61
N VAL A 49 -5.43 11.50 18.14
CA VAL A 49 -4.59 11.86 19.28
C VAL A 49 -5.49 11.66 20.48
N ASP A 50 -5.13 10.74 21.37
CA ASP A 50 -5.78 10.59 22.69
C ASP A 50 -5.54 11.85 23.54
#